data_AF-A0A972B8S9-F1
#
_entry.id   AF-A0A972B8S9-F1
#
_cell.length_a   1.000
_cell.length_b   1.000
_cell.length_c   1.000
_cell.angle_alpha   90.00
_cell.angle_beta   90.00
_cell.angle_gamma   90.00
#
_symmetry.space_group_name_H-M   'P 1'
#
loop_
_entity.id
_entity.type
_entity.pdbx_description
1 polymer ?
#
loop_
_entity_poly.entity_id
_entity_poly.type
_entity_poly.pdbx_seq_one_letter_code
_entity_poly.pdbx_strand_id
1 'polypeptide(L)' 'MKYLITIKEFLDSNDIGEDVFAAMVKQNDFPKIMVGNRAKIIANKVDDWLMAHMGEDMNDFK' A
#
# COMPACT_ATOMS: atom_id res chain seq x y z
N MET A 1 -2.88 9.81 15.09
CA MET A 1 -2.81 8.96 13.89
C MET A 1 -1.57 8.07 14.01
N LYS A 2 -1.67 6.76 13.73
CA LYS A 2 -0.47 5.91 13.69
C LYS A 2 0.26 6.18 12.38
N TYR A 3 1.56 6.47 12.43
CA TYR A 3 2.39 6.72 11.24
C TYR A 3 2.69 5.45 10.43
N LEU A 4 2.66 4.29 11.11
CA LEU A 4 2.96 2.99 10.52
C LEU A 4 1.84 2.01 10.84
N ILE A 5 1.31 1.38 9.81
CA ILE A 5 0.27 0.35 9.92
C ILE A 5 0.76 -0.98 9.35
N THR A 6 0.18 -2.06 9.85
CA THR A 6 0.37 -3.39 9.28
C THR A 6 -0.40 -3.54 7.97
N ILE A 7 -0.01 -4.54 7.18
CA ILE A 7 -0.77 -4.96 6.00
C ILE A 7 -2.23 -5.24 6.37
N LYS A 8 -2.47 -5.99 7.44
CA LYS A 8 -3.82 -6.32 7.90
C LYS A 8 -4.64 -5.06 8.23
N GLU A 9 -4.09 -4.15 9.03
CA GLU A 9 -4.76 -2.88 9.33
C GLU A 9 -5.09 -2.07 8.07
N PHE A 10 -4.19 -2.08 7.07
CA PHE A 10 -4.41 -1.39 5.80
C PHE A 10 -5.54 -2.00 4.98
N LEU A 11 -5.54 -3.32 4.80
CA LEU A 11 -6.60 -4.06 4.09
C LEU A 11 -7.96 -3.85 4.75
N ASP A 12 -8.03 -4.03 6.07
CA ASP A 12 -9.26 -3.86 6.86
C ASP A 12 -9.82 -2.42 6.75
N SER A 13 -8.94 -1.41 6.67
CA SER A 13 -9.36 0.00 6.63
C SER A 13 -9.78 0.52 5.26
N ASN A 14 -9.30 -0.10 4.17
CA ASN A 14 -9.56 0.37 2.80
C ASN A 14 -10.47 -0.56 1.99
N ASP A 15 -10.88 -1.70 2.58
CA ASP A 15 -11.69 -2.73 1.90
C ASP A 15 -11.04 -3.20 0.58
N ILE A 16 -9.71 -3.36 0.62
CA ILE A 16 -8.88 -3.77 -0.53
C ILE A 16 -8.61 -5.28 -0.43
N GLY A 17 -8.73 -5.98 -1.57
CA GLY A 17 -8.38 -7.39 -1.69
C GLY A 17 -6.86 -7.64 -1.57
N GLU A 18 -6.48 -8.82 -1.06
CA GLU A 18 -5.06 -9.19 -0.92
C GLU A 18 -4.31 -9.25 -2.26
N ASP A 19 -5.01 -9.62 -3.33
CA ASP A 19 -4.52 -9.66 -4.71
C ASP A 19 -4.15 -8.27 -5.23
N VAL A 20 -5.04 -7.31 -5.02
CA VAL A 20 -4.85 -5.90 -5.36
C VAL A 20 -3.68 -5.33 -4.57
N PHE A 21 -3.65 -5.58 -3.26
CA PHE A 21 -2.54 -5.15 -2.41
C PHE A 21 -1.19 -5.76 -2.84
N ALA A 22 -1.18 -7.02 -3.25
CA ALA A 22 0.03 -7.68 -3.75
C ALA A 22 0.56 -7.03 -5.05
N ALA A 23 -0.31 -6.46 -5.88
CA ALA A 23 0.09 -5.67 -7.05
C ALA A 23 0.64 -4.29 -6.64
N MET A 24 -0.05 -3.59 -5.73
CA MET A 24 0.36 -2.28 -5.22
C MET A 24 1.74 -2.33 -4.55
N VAL A 25 1.97 -3.32 -3.68
CA VAL A 25 3.22 -3.40 -2.90
C VAL A 25 4.44 -3.75 -3.77
N LYS A 26 4.24 -4.24 -5.00
CA LYS A 26 5.34 -4.46 -5.96
C LYS A 26 5.84 -3.16 -6.57
N GLN A 27 5.06 -2.08 -6.52
CA GLN A 27 5.50 -0.78 -6.99
C GLN A 27 6.68 -0.28 -6.16
N ASN A 28 7.71 0.19 -6.85
CA ASN A 28 8.97 0.60 -6.21
C ASN A 28 8.80 1.84 -5.34
N ASP A 29 7.83 2.68 -5.66
CA ASP A 29 7.49 3.91 -4.96
C ASP A 29 6.37 3.73 -3.92
N PHE A 30 5.82 2.51 -3.78
CA PHE A 30 4.78 2.24 -2.80
C PHE A 30 5.26 2.60 -1.39
N PRO A 31 4.49 3.38 -0.59
CA PRO A 31 4.95 3.91 0.71
C PRO A 31 5.07 2.84 1.80
N LYS A 32 6.14 2.05 1.75
CA LYS A 32 6.48 1.02 2.73
C LYS A 32 7.89 1.20 3.28
N ILE A 33 8.09 0.69 4.47
CA ILE A 33 9.42 0.50 5.06
C ILE A 33 9.58 -0.92 5.55
N MET A 34 10.82 -1.40 5.55
CA MET A 34 11.19 -2.68 6.13
C MET A 34 11.63 -2.50 7.58
N VAL A 35 10.95 -3.16 8.51
CA VAL A 35 11.31 -3.21 9.94
C VAL A 35 11.74 -4.64 10.26
N GLY A 36 13.04 -4.91 10.13
CA GLY A 36 13.57 -6.27 10.11
C GLY A 36 13.00 -7.05 8.92
N ASN A 37 12.40 -8.22 9.19
CA ASN A 37 11.80 -9.08 8.16
C ASN A 37 10.32 -8.77 7.87
N ARG A 38 9.79 -7.65 8.37
CA ARG A 38 8.37 -7.28 8.20
C ARG A 38 8.23 -5.95 7.48
N ALA A 39 7.38 -5.91 6.46
CA ALA A 39 6.97 -4.67 5.83
C ALA A 39 5.95 -3.92 6.72
N LYS A 40 6.10 -2.60 6.80
CA LYS A 40 5.16 -1.67 7.42
C LYS A 40 4.79 -0.59 6.42
N ILE A 41 3.54 -0.17 6.44
CA ILE A 41 2.98 0.79 5.49
C ILE A 41 2.97 2.17 6.15
N ILE A 42 3.40 3.20 5.42
CA ILE A 42 3.43 4.59 5.89
C ILE A 42 2.05 5.22 5.62
N ALA A 43 1.14 5.13 6.58
CA ALA A 43 -0.28 5.45 6.37
C ALA A 43 -0.51 6.85 5.77
N ASN A 44 0.19 7.86 6.27
CA ASN A 44 0.04 9.25 5.84
C ASN A 44 0.60 9.55 4.43
N LYS A 45 1.29 8.60 3.80
CA LYS A 45 1.77 8.73 2.41
C LYS A 45 1.00 7.86 1.43
N VAL A 46 0.29 6.85 1.93
CA VAL A 46 -0.47 5.96 1.05
C VAL A 46 -1.66 6.67 0.44
N ASP A 47 -2.34 7.54 1.18
CA ASP A 47 -3.46 8.30 0.63
C ASP A 47 -3.02 9.17 -0.57
N ASP A 48 -1.90 9.88 -0.43
CA ASP A 48 -1.29 10.67 -1.51
C ASP A 48 -0.88 9.79 -2.70
N TRP A 49 -0.29 8.63 -2.41
CA TRP A 49 0.13 7.67 -3.43
C TRP A 49 -1.08 7.11 -4.20
N LEU A 50 -2.16 6.75 -3.50
CA LEU A 50 -3.42 6.29 -4.08
C LEU A 50 -4.04 7.35 -4.99
N MET A 51 -4.05 8.61 -4.56
CA MET A 51 -4.56 9.71 -5.39
C MET A 51 -3.71 9.91 -6.65
N ALA A 52 -2.39 9.78 -6.55
CA ALA A 52 -1.48 9.91 -7.69
C ALA A 52 -1.65 8.79 -8.74
N HIS A 53 -2.01 7.58 -8.30
CA HIS A 53 -2.21 6.41 -9.16
C HIS A 53 -3.70 6.15 -9.47
N MET A 54 -4.57 7.11 -9.14
CA MET A 54 -6.01 6.97 -9.35
C MET A 54 -6.33 6.98 -10.85
N GLY A 55 -6.90 5.88 -11.34
CA GLY A 55 -7.22 5.70 -12.76
C GLY A 55 -6.15 4.96 -13.55
N GLU A 56 -5.03 4.59 -12.94
CA GLU A 56 -4.12 3.59 -13.50
C GLU A 56 -4.75 2.20 -13.36
N ASP A 57 -4.72 1.41 -14.43
CA ASP A 57 -5.19 0.04 -14.37
C ASP A 57 -4.20 -0.77 -13.53
N MET A 58 -4.67 -1.40 -12.46
CA MET A 58 -3.80 -2.18 -11.59
C MET A 58 -3.20 -3.41 -12.29
N ASN A 59 -3.68 -3.74 -13.50
CA ASN A 59 -3.09 -4.73 -14.39
C ASN A 59 -1.85 -4.23 -15.16
N ASP A 60 -1.61 -2.92 -15.21
CA ASP A 60 -0.43 -2.31 -15.84
C ASP A 60 0.80 -2.30 -14.92
N PHE A 61 0.60 -2.65 -13.64
CA PHE A 61 1.65 -2.95 -12.67
C PHE A 61 2.34 -4.29 -13.00
N LYS A 62 2.99 -4.38 -14.16
CA LYS A 62 3.79 -5.55 -14.60
C LYS A 62 5.21 -5.53 -14.06
#